data_AF-A0A2Z3URW6-F1
#
_entry.id   AF-A0A2Z3URW6-F1
#
_cell.length_a   1.000
_cell.length_b   1.000
_cell.length_c   1.000
_cell.angle_alpha   90.00
_cell.angle_beta   90.00
_cell.angle_gamma   90.00
#
_symmetry.space_group_name_H-M   'P 1'
#
loop_
_entity.id
_entity.type
_entity.pdbx_description
1 polymer ?
#
loop_
_entity_poly.entity_id
_entity_poly.type
_entity_poly.pdbx_seq_one_letter_code
_entity_poly.pdbx_strand_id
1 'polypeptide(L)'
;METSPVGKLWVTNAVRGLTAGLERLRIDRQLEEALTRGPDPLHLVAVSGINDKAALRYANAARRLLQTAAETPEPPAHHFNGLSGSLLNPTPTHRRSESLDRTAKISRA
;
A
#
# COMPACT_ATOMS: atom_id res chain seq x y z
N MET A 1 -39.94 -1.82 10.27
CA MET A 1 -38.69 -1.13 10.65
C MET A 1 -38.58 0.09 9.76
N GLU A 2 -38.83 1.28 10.30
CA GLU A 2 -38.68 2.52 9.52
C GLU A 2 -37.23 3.00 9.62
N THR A 3 -36.61 3.28 8.48
CA THR A 3 -35.28 3.86 8.41
C THR A 3 -35.41 5.35 8.11
N SER A 4 -34.80 6.16 8.96
CA SER A 4 -34.74 7.61 8.79
C SER A 4 -33.32 8.05 8.43
N PRO A 5 -33.14 9.16 7.70
CA PRO A 5 -31.81 9.69 7.39
C PRO A 5 -31.00 9.96 8.66
N VAL A 6 -29.74 9.52 8.67
CA VAL A 6 -28.82 9.81 9.78
C VAL A 6 -28.36 11.27 9.74
N GLY A 7 -28.34 11.91 10.92
CA GLY A 7 -27.89 13.30 11.06
C GLY A 7 -26.37 13.45 10.99
N LYS A 8 -25.89 14.66 10.65
CA LYS A 8 -24.46 14.98 10.58
C LYS A 8 -23.71 14.70 11.90
N LEU A 9 -24.30 15.08 13.03
CA LEU A 9 -23.71 14.85 14.36
C LEU A 9 -23.52 13.36 14.65
N TRP A 10 -24.49 12.53 14.25
CA TRP A 10 -24.41 11.09 14.40
C TRP A 10 -23.23 10.52 13.60
N VAL A 11 -23.11 10.90 12.32
CA VAL A 11 -22.00 10.42 11.46
C VAL A 11 -20.65 10.90 11.99
N THR A 12 -20.54 12.16 12.41
CA THR A 12 -19.28 12.69 12.96
C THR A 12 -18.87 11.97 14.25
N ASN A 13 -19.83 11.62 15.11
CA ASN A 13 -19.54 10.83 16.30
C ASN A 13 -19.18 9.37 15.97
N ALA A 14 -19.80 8.77 14.95
CA ALA A 14 -19.53 7.40 14.53
C ALA A 14 -18.07 7.20 14.06
N VAL A 15 -17.47 8.22 13.45
CA VAL A 15 -16.06 8.18 13.00
C VAL A 15 -15.08 8.78 14.00
N ARG A 16 -15.55 9.23 15.16
CA ARG A 16 -14.71 9.87 16.17
C ARG A 16 -13.78 8.83 16.80
N GLY A 17 -12.49 9.14 16.85
CA GLY A 17 -11.47 8.25 17.43
C GLY A 17 -11.00 7.13 16.48
N LEU A 18 -11.56 7.03 15.26
CA LEU A 18 -11.01 6.16 14.23
C LEU A 18 -9.80 6.82 13.55
N THR A 19 -8.88 5.99 13.08
CA THR A 19 -7.70 6.43 12.31
C THR A 19 -8.09 7.09 10.99
N ALA A 20 -9.23 6.71 10.40
CA ALA A 20 -9.77 7.31 9.18
C ALA A 20 -11.01 8.16 9.50
N GLY A 21 -10.93 9.45 9.20
CA GLY A 21 -12.08 10.35 9.27
C GLY A 21 -13.09 10.12 8.14
N LEU A 22 -14.28 10.71 8.28
CA LEU A 22 -15.37 10.58 7.31
C LEU A 22 -14.95 10.88 5.87
N GLU A 23 -14.16 11.93 5.66
CA GLU A 23 -13.72 12.31 4.32
C GLU A 23 -12.80 11.26 3.69
N ARG A 24 -11.92 10.66 4.50
CA ARG A 24 -11.05 9.58 4.00
C ARG A 24 -11.86 8.35 3.62
N LEU A 25 -12.83 7.96 4.46
CA LEU A 25 -13.73 6.86 4.15
C LEU A 25 -14.55 7.13 2.88
N ARG A 26 -14.98 8.38 2.67
CA ARG A 26 -15.65 8.78 1.42
C ARG A 26 -14.73 8.60 0.22
N ILE A 27 -13.51 9.12 0.29
CA ILE A 27 -12.50 8.98 -0.77
C ILE A 27 -12.23 7.50 -1.07
N ASP A 28 -12.01 6.70 -0.03
CA ASP A 28 -11.72 5.26 -0.15
C ASP A 28 -12.89 4.53 -0.83
N ARG A 29 -14.13 4.83 -0.43
CA ARG A 29 -15.34 4.27 -1.04
C ARG A 29 -15.50 4.64 -2.52
N GLN A 30 -15.14 5.86 -2.90
CA GLN A 30 -15.17 6.30 -4.32
C GLN A 30 -14.12 5.57 -5.15
N LEU A 31 -12.93 5.39 -4.60
CA LEU A 31 -11.85 4.67 -5.26
C LEU A 31 -12.17 3.18 -5.39
N GLU A 32 -12.72 2.56 -4.34
CA GLU A 32 -13.14 1.15 -4.33
C GLU A 32 -14.22 0.86 -5.39
N GLU A 33 -15.22 1.73 -5.53
CA GLU A 33 -16.25 1.60 -6.56
C GLU A 33 -15.63 1.60 -7.97
N ALA A 34 -14.72 2.54 -8.22
CA ALA A 34 -14.01 2.66 -9.50
C ALA A 34 -13.12 1.44 -9.80
N LEU A 35 -12.52 0.82 -8.77
CA LEU A 35 -11.72 -0.39 -8.92
C LEU A 35 -12.59 -1.64 -9.17
N THR A 36 -13.76 -1.72 -8.54
CA THR A 36 -14.64 -2.90 -8.60
C THR A 36 -15.49 -2.95 -9.85
N ARG A 37 -16.06 -1.83 -10.29
CA ARG A 37 -16.93 -1.76 -11.48
C ARG A 37 -16.19 -1.39 -12.75
N GLY A 38 -14.97 -0.90 -12.61
CA GLY A 38 -14.17 -0.37 -13.69
C GLY A 38 -14.11 1.16 -13.64
N PRO A 39 -13.02 1.75 -14.16
CA PRO A 39 -12.76 3.18 -14.08
C PRO A 39 -13.58 3.98 -15.10
N ASP A 40 -14.89 4.04 -14.89
CA ASP A 40 -15.87 4.81 -15.68
C ASP A 40 -16.36 6.04 -14.91
N PRO A 41 -16.02 7.27 -15.36
CA PRO A 41 -16.53 8.50 -14.77
C PRO A 41 -18.06 8.62 -14.78
N LEU A 42 -18.76 8.11 -15.80
CA LEU A 42 -20.23 8.24 -15.88
C LEU A 42 -20.91 7.40 -14.80
N HIS A 43 -20.43 6.18 -14.57
CA HIS A 43 -20.87 5.34 -13.45
C HIS A 43 -20.66 6.03 -12.10
N LEU A 44 -19.51 6.67 -11.88
CA LEU A 44 -19.21 7.35 -10.62
C LEU A 44 -20.12 8.55 -10.35
N VAL A 45 -20.46 9.34 -11.37
CA VAL A 45 -21.44 10.43 -11.22
C VAL A 45 -22.80 9.86 -10.85
N ALA A 46 -23.24 8.79 -11.53
CA ALA A 46 -24.57 8.21 -11.33
C ALA A 46 -24.76 7.55 -9.95
N VAL A 47 -23.76 6.81 -9.46
CA VAL A 47 -23.88 6.02 -8.21
C VAL A 47 -23.51 6.84 -6.97
N SER A 48 -22.53 7.74 -7.10
CA SER A 48 -21.98 8.45 -5.94
C SER A 48 -22.44 9.90 -5.82
N GLY A 49 -23.07 10.46 -6.85
CA GLY A 49 -23.54 11.85 -6.85
C GLY A 49 -22.39 12.87 -6.74
N ILE A 50 -21.18 12.50 -7.16
CA ILE A 50 -20.03 13.40 -7.22
C ILE A 50 -20.03 14.18 -8.54
N ASN A 51 -19.38 15.34 -8.57
CA ASN A 51 -19.26 16.12 -9.81
C ASN A 51 -18.35 15.44 -10.84
N ASP A 52 -18.54 15.77 -12.10
CA ASP A 52 -17.84 15.20 -13.25
C ASP A 52 -16.32 15.28 -13.14
N LYS A 53 -15.79 16.41 -12.64
CA LYS A 53 -14.34 16.60 -12.45
C LYS A 53 -13.78 15.66 -11.39
N ALA A 54 -14.52 15.43 -10.31
CA ALA A 54 -14.14 14.47 -9.28
C ALA A 54 -14.22 13.03 -9.81
N ALA A 55 -15.28 12.69 -10.54
CA ALA A 55 -15.43 11.38 -11.16
C ALA A 55 -14.27 11.05 -12.11
N LEU A 56 -13.89 12.00 -12.98
CA LEU A 56 -12.75 11.82 -13.88
C LEU A 56 -11.43 11.60 -13.11
N ARG A 57 -11.22 12.31 -12.00
CA ARG A 57 -10.04 12.13 -11.14
C ARG A 57 -9.99 10.73 -10.54
N TYR A 58 -11.09 10.22 -10.01
CA TYR A 58 -11.16 8.87 -9.42
C TYR A 58 -10.99 7.78 -10.47
N ALA A 59 -11.63 7.90 -11.63
CA ALA A 59 -11.44 6.97 -12.73
C ALA A 59 -9.96 6.90 -13.18
N ASN A 60 -9.30 8.05 -13.32
CA ASN A 60 -7.88 8.09 -13.66
C ASN A 60 -6.98 7.50 -12.56
N ALA A 61 -7.29 7.75 -11.29
CA ALA A 61 -6.57 7.14 -10.17
C ALA A 61 -6.71 5.61 -10.19
N ALA A 62 -7.91 5.09 -10.39
CA ALA A 62 -8.17 3.66 -10.52
C ALA A 62 -7.44 3.04 -11.72
N ARG A 63 -7.43 3.69 -12.90
CA ARG A 63 -6.64 3.22 -14.06
C ARG A 63 -5.16 3.05 -13.74
N ARG A 64 -4.57 4.04 -13.07
CA ARG A 64 -3.15 3.99 -12.68
C ARG A 64 -2.87 2.85 -11.71
N LEU A 65 -3.73 2.67 -10.71
CA LEU A 65 -3.58 1.59 -9.74
C LEU A 65 -3.70 0.20 -10.38
N LEU A 66 -4.63 0.03 -11.32
CA LEU A 66 -4.81 -1.22 -12.06
C LEU A 66 -3.60 -1.52 -12.97
N GLN A 67 -3.02 -0.49 -13.60
CA GLN A 67 -1.79 -0.63 -14.39
C GLN A 67 -0.60 -1.04 -13.50
N THR A 68 -0.39 -0.36 -12.37
CA THR A 68 0.69 -0.70 -11.42
C THR A 68 0.52 -2.10 -10.81
N ALA A 69 -0.71 -2.51 -10.50
CA ALA A 69 -0.99 -3.86 -10.01
C ALA A 69 -0.64 -4.94 -11.05
N ALA A 70 -0.90 -4.68 -12.33
CA ALA A 70 -0.51 -5.57 -13.42
C ALA A 70 1.01 -5.63 -13.66
N GLU A 71 1.73 -4.57 -13.31
CA GLU A 71 3.19 -4.48 -13.45
C GLU A 71 3.96 -5.13 -12.30
N THR A 72 3.30 -5.42 -11.17
CA THR A 72 3.96 -6.10 -10.03
C THR A 72 4.05 -7.59 -10.34
N PRO A 73 5.24 -8.17 -10.62
CA PRO A 73 5.35 -9.60 -10.79
C PRO A 73 4.94 -10.28 -9.49
N GLU A 74 3.99 -11.21 -9.56
CA GLU A 74 3.65 -12.12 -8.48
C GLU A 74 4.96 -12.62 -7.82
N PRO A 75 5.09 -12.56 -6.48
CA PRO A 75 6.27 -13.07 -5.82
C PRO A 75 6.50 -14.50 -6.29
N PRO A 76 7.76 -14.92 -6.59
CA PRO A 76 8.03 -16.23 -7.14
C PRO A 76 7.34 -17.25 -6.24
N ALA A 77 6.37 -17.97 -6.79
CA ALA A 77 5.63 -18.98 -6.06
C ALA A 77 6.65 -19.83 -5.31
N HIS A 78 6.62 -19.79 -3.97
CA HIS A 78 7.45 -20.66 -3.15
C HIS A 78 6.99 -22.09 -3.46
N HIS A 79 7.59 -22.68 -4.48
CA HIS A 79 7.49 -24.09 -4.78
C HIS A 79 8.12 -24.78 -3.58
N PHE A 80 7.28 -25.18 -2.62
CA PHE A 80 7.69 -25.92 -1.45
C PHE A 80 8.13 -27.30 -1.95
N ASN A 81 9.39 -27.39 -2.36
CA ASN A 81 9.98 -28.65 -2.82
C ASN A 81 10.25 -29.47 -1.56
N GLY A 82 9.23 -30.22 -1.16
CA GLY A 82 9.34 -31.20 -0.09
C GLY A 82 10.40 -32.23 -0.48
N LEU A 83 11.32 -32.46 0.47
CA LEU A 83 12.17 -33.64 0.59
C LEU A 83 13.33 -33.77 -0.41
N SER A 84 14.48 -33.18 -0.06
CA SER A 84 15.71 -33.97 0.03
C SER A 84 16.70 -33.30 0.96
N GLY A 85 17.14 -34.03 1.97
CA GLY A 85 18.11 -33.56 2.94
C GLY A 85 19.49 -33.34 2.30
N SER A 86 20.33 -32.61 2.99
CA SER A 86 21.63 -33.10 3.48
C SER A 86 22.57 -31.92 3.76
N LEU A 87 22.91 -31.79 5.04
CA LEU A 87 24.23 -31.53 5.59
C LEU A 87 25.03 -30.30 5.13
N LEU A 88 25.43 -29.57 6.17
CA LEU A 88 26.73 -28.91 6.35
C LEU A 88 26.85 -27.49 5.80
N ASN A 89 26.72 -26.53 6.71
CA ASN A 89 27.75 -25.49 6.76
C ASN A 89 28.06 -25.15 8.23
N PRO A 90 29.28 -25.40 8.74
CA PRO A 90 29.65 -25.02 10.09
C PRO A 90 29.89 -23.51 10.15
N THR A 91 29.27 -22.88 11.16
CA THR A 91 29.58 -21.52 11.60
C THR A 91 31.05 -21.39 12.02
N PRO A 92 31.83 -20.44 11.49
CA PRO A 92 33.12 -20.11 12.08
C PRO A 92 32.94 -19.04 13.16
N THR A 93 32.98 -19.46 14.43
CA THR A 93 33.21 -18.60 15.58
C THR A 93 34.70 -18.22 15.70
N HIS A 94 34.96 -16.92 15.52
CA HIS A 94 35.94 -16.07 16.24
C HIS A 94 37.46 -16.35 16.16
N ARG A 95 38.23 -15.34 15.71
CA ARG A 95 39.61 -15.14 16.18
C ARG A 95 40.01 -13.65 16.24
N ARG A 96 40.46 -13.25 17.44
CA ARG A 96 41.11 -11.99 17.83
C ARG A 96 42.48 -11.81 17.17
N SER A 97 42.96 -10.55 17.24
CA SER A 97 44.35 -10.03 17.25
C SER A 97 45.12 -10.13 15.92
N GLU A 98 45.83 -9.13 15.38
CA GLU A 98 46.71 -8.06 15.91
C GLU A 98 46.75 -6.91 14.86
N SER A 99 46.65 -5.61 15.20
CA SER A 99 47.74 -4.70 15.58
C SER A 99 49.02 -4.81 14.76
N LEU A 100 49.23 -3.93 13.75
CA LEU A 100 50.56 -3.37 13.45
C LEU A 100 50.48 -2.16 12.49
N ASP A 101 50.73 -0.98 13.07
CA ASP A 101 51.44 0.18 12.55
C ASP A 101 51.68 0.29 11.04
N ARG A 102 51.06 1.30 10.42
CA ARG A 102 51.73 2.07 9.34
C ARG A 102 51.48 3.57 9.50
N THR A 103 52.34 4.15 10.32
CA THR A 103 52.82 5.53 10.22
C THR A 103 53.32 5.83 8.80
N ALA A 104 52.79 6.87 8.16
CA ALA A 104 53.51 7.88 7.35
C ALA A 104 52.46 8.77 6.66
N LYS A 105 52.27 10.00 7.15
CA LYS A 105 52.78 11.21 6.50
C LYS A 105 52.46 11.25 4.99
N ILE A 106 51.52 12.10 4.59
CA ILE A 106 51.75 13.15 3.60
C ILE A 106 50.77 14.29 3.93
N SER A 107 51.34 15.33 4.53
CA SER A 107 50.79 16.68 4.56
C SER A 107 50.82 17.28 3.15
N ARG A 108 49.96 18.27 2.92
CA ARG A 108 50.26 19.63 2.40
C ARG A 108 49.03 20.12 1.62
N ALA A 109 48.24 21.00 2.23
CA ALA A 109 48.31 22.47 2.16
C ALA A 109 47.85 23.00 0.81
#